data_AF-A0A2N8P3E2-F1
#
_entry.id   AF-A0A2N8P3E2-F1
#
_cell.length_a   1.000
_cell.length_b   1.000
_cell.length_c   1.000
_cell.angle_alpha   90.00
_cell.angle_beta   90.00
_cell.angle_gamma   90.00
#
_symmetry.space_group_name_H-M   'P 1'
#
loop_
_entity.id
_entity.type
_entity.pdbx_description
1 polymer ?
#
loop_
_entity_poly.entity_id
_entity_poly.type
_entity_poly.pdbx_seq_one_letter_code
_entity_poly.pdbx_strand_id
1 'polypeptide(L)'
;MTRRARYTEDRLARTAAVSTSLVDMLRRLGAPLGSGPLRYLRGRLDHYGIATGHFVEEPLPPRARRSYSKELLAEAAAHCHSIREMLAYMDVPPYDSAYSHFSRKLERYGIDTSHFTGRRGNRGSALIPEGELRKAVVESYSLAGVMRALGRPNGGAGRALAKRSIAAYGISTSHFVGQGHQRGRPSRNRKHASEILRRLPTGSPRAKTALLRRSLDELGVPYVCGACGISDTWQGKRLVLEIDHISGDRLDNRRENLRYLCPNCHAVTSTWCRGGRRRIS
;
A
#
# COMPACT_ATOMS: atom_id res chain seq x y z
N MET A 1 9.83 -15.36 18.22
CA MET A 1 9.76 -14.55 17.00
C MET A 1 11.17 -14.14 16.62
N THR A 2 11.78 -14.80 15.64
CA THR A 2 13.13 -14.47 15.17
C THR A 2 13.07 -13.10 14.47
N ARG A 3 13.64 -12.09 15.13
CA ARG A 3 13.76 -10.72 14.64
C ARG A 3 14.41 -10.77 13.25
N ARG A 4 13.70 -10.37 12.18
CA ARG A 4 14.28 -10.31 10.83
C ARG A 4 15.52 -9.42 10.88
N ALA A 5 16.71 -10.01 10.73
CA ALA A 5 17.95 -9.26 10.71
C ALA A 5 17.89 -8.27 9.53
N ARG A 6 17.85 -6.97 9.82
CA ARG A 6 18.11 -5.94 8.81
C ARG A 6 19.61 -5.93 8.58
N TYR A 7 20.02 -6.36 7.39
CA TYR A 7 21.41 -6.23 6.97
C TYR A 7 21.63 -4.84 6.39
N THR A 8 22.61 -4.13 6.96
CA THR A 8 23.18 -2.92 6.37
C THR A 8 24.12 -3.31 5.23
N GLU A 9 24.27 -2.42 4.25
CA GLU A 9 25.18 -2.59 3.10
C GLU A 9 26.61 -2.91 3.56
N ASP A 10 27.14 -2.04 4.42
CA ASP A 10 28.48 -2.14 5.01
C ASP A 10 28.75 -3.49 5.71
N ARG A 11 27.76 -4.01 6.46
CA ARG A 11 27.86 -5.33 7.09
C ARG A 11 27.89 -6.45 6.06
N LEU A 12 27.09 -6.37 5.00
CA LEU A 12 27.08 -7.38 3.95
C LEU A 12 28.37 -7.34 3.14
N ALA A 13 28.88 -6.16 2.78
CA ALA A 13 30.10 -6.00 2.00
C ALA A 13 31.31 -6.61 2.72
N ARG A 14 31.54 -6.25 4.00
CA ARG A 14 32.61 -6.85 4.81
C ARG A 14 32.49 -8.36 4.94
N THR A 15 31.26 -8.85 5.16
CA THR A 15 31.05 -10.29 5.35
C THR A 15 31.23 -11.04 4.03
N ALA A 16 30.81 -10.47 2.91
CA ALA A 16 30.96 -11.07 1.58
C ALA A 16 32.44 -11.18 1.19
N ALA A 17 33.27 -10.19 1.51
CA ALA A 17 34.70 -10.21 1.22
C ALA A 17 35.45 -11.40 1.88
N VAL A 18 34.98 -11.86 3.03
CA VAL A 18 35.61 -12.97 3.79
C VAL A 18 34.84 -14.28 3.71
N SER A 19 33.71 -14.31 3.00
CA SER A 19 32.90 -15.53 2.82
C SER A 19 33.31 -16.24 1.54
N THR A 20 33.24 -17.56 1.55
CA THR A 20 33.53 -18.39 0.37
C THR A 20 32.26 -18.86 -0.35
N SER A 21 31.10 -18.77 0.30
CA SER A 21 29.80 -19.13 -0.27
C SER A 21 28.68 -18.33 0.38
N LEU A 22 27.48 -18.37 -0.20
CA LEU A 22 26.29 -17.80 0.45
C LEU A 22 25.91 -18.53 1.75
N VAL A 23 26.22 -19.83 1.85
CA VAL A 23 25.92 -20.63 3.05
C VAL A 23 26.89 -20.28 4.18
N ASP A 24 28.19 -20.15 3.87
CA ASP A 24 29.21 -19.63 4.79
C ASP A 24 28.85 -18.21 5.26
N MET A 25 28.42 -17.36 4.33
CA MET A 25 27.97 -16.01 4.67
C MET A 25 26.79 -16.01 5.64
N LEU A 26 25.80 -16.91 5.48
CA LEU A 26 24.72 -17.06 6.45
C LEU A 26 25.22 -17.48 7.83
N ARG A 27 26.21 -18.39 7.91
CA ARG A 27 26.84 -18.78 9.20
C ARG A 27 27.48 -17.58 9.87
N ARG A 28 28.31 -16.82 9.13
CA ARG A 28 29.00 -15.61 9.63
C ARG A 28 28.04 -14.51 10.06
N LEU A 29 26.88 -14.41 9.42
CA LEU A 29 25.83 -13.46 9.78
C LEU A 29 24.98 -13.91 11.00
N GLY A 30 25.20 -15.13 11.50
CA GLY A 30 24.37 -15.73 12.56
C GLY A 30 22.93 -16.01 12.11
N ALA A 31 22.73 -16.22 10.80
CA ALA A 31 21.42 -16.42 10.20
C ALA A 31 21.07 -17.92 10.12
N PRO A 32 19.77 -18.29 10.25
CA PRO A 32 19.37 -19.68 10.08
C PRO A 32 19.70 -20.22 8.69
N LEU A 33 20.25 -21.43 8.61
CA LEU A 33 20.54 -22.10 7.34
C LEU A 33 19.23 -22.62 6.71
N GLY A 34 18.74 -21.90 5.71
CA GLY A 34 17.49 -22.22 5.04
C GLY A 34 17.24 -21.42 3.79
N SER A 35 16.33 -21.93 2.94
CA SER A 35 15.97 -21.31 1.66
C SER A 35 15.43 -19.88 1.82
N GLY A 36 14.65 -19.62 2.88
CA GLY A 36 14.11 -18.29 3.19
C GLY A 36 15.20 -17.25 3.46
N PRO A 37 16.05 -17.44 4.48
CA PRO A 37 17.21 -16.58 4.75
C PRO A 37 18.17 -16.45 3.56
N LEU A 38 18.45 -17.55 2.85
CA LEU A 38 19.31 -17.55 1.66
C LEU A 38 18.74 -16.66 0.55
N ARG A 39 17.43 -16.78 0.25
CA ARG A 39 16.74 -15.93 -0.72
C ARG A 39 16.74 -14.47 -0.29
N TYR A 40 16.52 -14.19 0.99
CA TYR A 40 16.57 -12.83 1.50
C TYR A 40 17.99 -12.24 1.39
N LEU A 41 19.03 -13.00 1.74
CA LEU A 41 20.42 -12.58 1.58
C LEU A 41 20.76 -12.27 0.12
N ARG A 42 20.45 -13.17 -0.82
CA ARG A 42 20.64 -12.93 -2.27
C ARG A 42 20.00 -11.62 -2.72
N GLY A 43 18.71 -11.43 -2.44
CA GLY A 43 18.02 -10.21 -2.82
C GLY A 43 18.58 -8.93 -2.17
N ARG A 44 19.24 -9.04 -1.01
CA ARG A 44 19.92 -7.89 -0.38
C ARG A 44 21.29 -7.61 -1.01
N LEU A 45 22.03 -8.64 -1.42
CA LEU A 45 23.29 -8.48 -2.13
C LEU A 45 23.06 -7.86 -3.50
N ASP A 46 22.06 -8.33 -4.24
CA ASP A 46 21.65 -7.78 -5.54
C ASP A 46 21.22 -6.31 -5.41
N HIS A 47 20.43 -6.00 -4.38
CA HIS A 47 19.96 -4.64 -4.12
C HIS A 47 21.09 -3.64 -3.88
N TYR A 48 22.19 -4.08 -3.25
CA TYR A 48 23.36 -3.26 -2.96
C TYR A 48 24.48 -3.39 -4.00
N GLY A 49 24.32 -4.25 -5.02
CA GLY A 49 25.36 -4.49 -6.02
C GLY A 49 26.65 -5.08 -5.44
N ILE A 50 26.58 -5.86 -4.36
CA ILE A 50 27.76 -6.44 -3.71
C ILE A 50 28.25 -7.64 -4.54
N ALA A 51 29.52 -7.60 -4.96
CA ALA A 51 30.11 -8.66 -5.77
C ALA A 51 30.24 -9.97 -4.98
N THR A 52 29.73 -11.06 -5.57
CA THR A 52 29.81 -12.43 -5.04
C THR A 52 30.38 -13.42 -6.06
N GLY A 53 31.11 -12.94 -7.07
CA GLY A 53 31.65 -13.78 -8.14
C GLY A 53 32.68 -14.81 -7.67
N HIS A 54 33.33 -14.56 -6.53
CA HIS A 54 34.26 -15.48 -5.87
C HIS A 54 33.57 -16.57 -5.05
N PHE A 55 32.24 -16.55 -4.93
CA PHE A 55 31.52 -17.55 -4.15
C PHE A 55 31.41 -18.88 -4.89
N VAL A 56 31.76 -19.96 -4.20
CA VAL A 56 31.54 -21.33 -4.66
C VAL A 56 30.11 -21.80 -4.36
N GLU A 57 29.60 -22.71 -5.19
CA GLU A 57 28.30 -23.33 -4.92
C GLU A 57 28.42 -24.30 -3.74
N GLU A 58 27.79 -23.92 -2.62
CA GLU A 58 27.66 -24.76 -1.43
C GLU A 58 26.19 -25.07 -1.20
N PRO A 59 25.77 -26.35 -1.17
CA PRO A 59 24.39 -26.70 -0.90
C PRO A 59 24.02 -26.39 0.57
N LEU A 60 22.76 -26.04 0.81
CA LEU A 60 22.24 -25.98 2.18
C LEU A 60 22.34 -27.36 2.85
N PRO A 61 22.64 -27.43 4.16
CA PRO A 61 22.70 -28.71 4.85
C PRO A 61 21.34 -29.44 4.73
N PRO A 62 21.36 -30.77 4.53
CA PRO A 62 20.13 -31.54 4.37
C PRO A 62 19.30 -31.41 5.65
N ARG A 63 18.00 -31.14 5.47
CA ARG A 63 17.05 -31.16 6.58
C ARG A 63 16.51 -32.57 6.73
N ALA A 64 16.58 -33.12 7.94
CA ALA A 64 15.92 -34.38 8.27
C ALA A 64 14.44 -34.30 7.87
N ARG A 65 13.98 -35.25 7.06
CA ARG A 65 12.58 -35.34 6.67
C ARG A 65 11.77 -35.76 7.91
N ARG A 66 11.02 -34.83 8.48
CA ARG A 66 10.10 -35.13 9.58
C ARG A 66 8.75 -35.56 8.99
N SER A 67 8.39 -36.82 9.17
CA SER A 67 7.01 -37.26 9.00
C SER A 67 6.26 -37.07 10.32
N TYR A 68 4.99 -36.69 10.23
CA TYR A 68 4.10 -36.65 11.41
C TYR A 68 2.98 -37.63 11.14
N SER A 69 3.03 -38.77 11.82
CA SER A 69 1.99 -39.80 11.72
C SER A 69 0.68 -39.30 12.33
N LYS A 70 -0.42 -39.99 12.04
CA LYS A 70 -1.73 -39.64 12.60
C LYS A 70 -1.72 -39.85 14.12
N GLU A 71 -1.09 -40.93 14.55
CA GLU A 71 -1.01 -41.39 15.94
C GLU A 71 -0.27 -40.37 16.80
N LEU A 72 0.92 -39.93 16.36
CA LEU A 72 1.72 -38.93 17.06
C LEU A 72 0.96 -37.59 17.21
N LEU A 73 0.24 -37.17 16.17
CA LEU A 73 -0.53 -35.93 16.20
C LEU A 73 -1.76 -36.04 17.09
N ALA A 74 -2.40 -37.21 17.15
CA ALA A 74 -3.55 -37.46 18.00
C ALA A 74 -3.14 -37.50 19.48
N GLU A 75 -2.05 -38.18 19.80
CA GLU A 75 -1.44 -38.19 21.13
C GLU A 75 -1.05 -36.78 21.57
N ALA A 76 -0.29 -36.05 20.74
CA ALA A 76 0.10 -34.67 21.05
C ALA A 76 -1.12 -33.75 21.21
N ALA A 77 -2.19 -33.94 20.43
CA ALA A 77 -3.41 -33.16 20.57
C ALA A 77 -4.16 -33.49 21.87
N ALA A 78 -4.17 -34.74 22.33
CA ALA A 78 -4.80 -35.13 23.58
C ALA A 78 -4.11 -34.50 24.82
N HIS A 79 -2.78 -34.34 24.77
CA HIS A 79 -1.97 -33.80 25.88
C HIS A 79 -1.77 -32.28 25.85
N CYS A 80 -2.26 -31.58 24.83
CA CYS A 80 -2.01 -30.15 24.63
C CYS A 80 -3.29 -29.37 24.40
N HIS A 81 -3.27 -28.07 24.71
CA HIS A 81 -4.36 -27.13 24.47
C HIS A 81 -4.01 -26.10 23.39
N SER A 82 -2.88 -26.24 22.69
CA SER A 82 -2.57 -25.40 21.54
C SER A 82 -1.58 -26.06 20.60
N ILE A 83 -1.58 -25.64 19.32
CA ILE A 83 -0.55 -26.09 18.36
C ILE A 83 0.86 -25.70 18.83
N ARG A 84 1.00 -24.61 19.61
CA ARG A 84 2.30 -24.23 20.19
C ARG A 84 2.78 -25.26 21.20
N GLU A 85 1.90 -25.71 22.08
CA GLU A 85 2.21 -26.77 23.05
C GLU A 85 2.47 -28.10 22.35
N MET A 86 1.68 -28.46 21.34
CA MET A 86 1.97 -29.66 20.53
C MET A 86 3.37 -29.63 19.93
N LEU A 87 3.77 -28.49 19.35
CA LEU A 87 5.12 -28.31 18.81
C LEU A 87 6.19 -28.51 19.88
N ALA A 88 5.95 -28.03 21.10
CA ALA A 88 6.87 -28.25 22.23
C ALA A 88 6.88 -29.73 22.68
N TYR A 89 5.72 -30.38 22.77
CA TYR A 89 5.56 -31.79 23.14
C TYR A 89 6.29 -32.72 22.18
N MET A 90 6.20 -32.45 20.87
CA MET A 90 6.87 -33.23 19.83
C MET A 90 8.35 -32.84 19.60
N ASP A 91 8.92 -31.96 20.43
CA ASP A 91 10.26 -31.40 20.25
C ASP A 91 10.51 -30.83 18.83
N VAL A 92 9.52 -30.06 18.35
CA VAL A 92 9.54 -29.37 17.07
C VAL A 92 9.66 -27.86 17.29
N PRO A 93 10.84 -27.27 17.03
CA PRO A 93 10.98 -25.82 17.04
C PRO A 93 10.00 -25.15 16.06
N PRO A 94 9.31 -24.07 16.46
CA PRO A 94 8.36 -23.39 15.59
C PRO A 94 9.07 -22.72 14.41
N TYR A 95 8.56 -22.95 13.19
CA TYR A 95 8.99 -22.31 11.95
C TYR A 95 7.85 -21.50 11.31
N ASP A 96 8.17 -20.66 10.31
CA ASP A 96 7.27 -19.65 9.74
C ASP A 96 5.88 -20.15 9.33
N SER A 97 5.78 -21.42 8.90
CA SER A 97 4.53 -22.04 8.48
C SER A 97 4.01 -23.13 9.42
N ALA A 98 4.67 -23.37 10.56
CA ALA A 98 4.39 -24.50 11.45
C ALA A 98 2.91 -24.55 11.83
N TYR A 99 2.37 -23.47 12.37
CA TYR A 99 0.96 -23.41 12.78
C TYR A 99 0.00 -23.78 11.66
N SER A 100 0.16 -23.18 10.48
CA SER A 100 -0.71 -23.46 9.32
C SER A 100 -0.57 -24.90 8.81
N HIS A 101 0.64 -25.46 8.88
CA HIS A 101 0.93 -26.81 8.44
C HIS A 101 0.29 -27.84 9.36
N PHE A 102 0.47 -27.68 10.67
CA PHE A 102 -0.13 -28.57 11.67
C PHE A 102 -1.66 -28.42 11.70
N SER A 103 -2.22 -27.21 11.57
CA SER A 103 -3.69 -27.04 11.43
C SER A 103 -4.26 -27.85 10.27
N ARG A 104 -3.67 -27.74 9.07
CA ARG A 104 -4.12 -28.50 7.89
C ARG A 104 -3.96 -30.01 8.06
N LYS A 105 -2.94 -30.44 8.82
CA LYS A 105 -2.65 -31.86 9.03
C LYS A 105 -3.62 -32.48 10.05
N LEU A 106 -3.93 -31.75 11.12
CA LEU A 106 -4.95 -32.11 12.10
C LEU A 106 -6.33 -32.23 11.44
N GLU A 107 -6.70 -31.26 10.60
CA GLU A 107 -7.94 -31.28 9.83
C GLU A 107 -7.98 -32.46 8.85
N ARG A 108 -6.89 -32.70 8.10
CA ARG A 108 -6.78 -33.84 7.18
C ARG A 108 -6.95 -35.19 7.87
N TYR A 109 -6.45 -35.33 9.10
CA TYR A 109 -6.56 -36.56 9.86
C TYR A 109 -7.81 -36.67 10.73
N GLY A 110 -8.64 -35.62 10.78
CA GLY A 110 -9.85 -35.58 11.59
C GLY A 110 -9.59 -35.64 13.09
N ILE A 111 -8.47 -35.09 13.56
CA ILE A 111 -8.10 -35.10 14.99
C ILE A 111 -8.88 -33.99 15.70
N ASP A 112 -9.61 -34.35 16.77
CA ASP A 112 -10.33 -33.35 17.55
C ASP A 112 -9.37 -32.39 18.26
N THR A 113 -9.64 -31.10 18.09
CA THR A 113 -8.90 -29.99 18.70
C THR A 113 -9.87 -28.93 19.23
N SER A 114 -11.11 -29.34 19.55
CA SER A 114 -12.15 -28.49 20.13
C SER A 114 -11.70 -27.83 21.44
N HIS A 115 -10.91 -28.55 22.24
CA HIS A 115 -10.35 -28.14 23.52
C HIS A 115 -9.13 -27.21 23.41
N PHE A 116 -8.64 -26.88 22.20
CA PHE A 116 -7.48 -26.01 22.05
C PHE A 116 -7.81 -24.55 22.41
N THR A 117 -7.26 -24.09 23.52
CA THR A 117 -7.30 -22.70 24.00
C THR A 117 -6.26 -21.84 23.28
N GLY A 118 -6.36 -21.78 21.95
CA GLY A 118 -5.37 -21.05 21.16
C GLY A 118 -5.55 -21.21 19.67
N ARG A 119 -6.23 -20.24 19.06
CA ARG A 119 -6.41 -20.10 17.60
C ARG A 119 -7.33 -21.10 16.90
N ARG A 120 -8.61 -21.13 17.30
CA ARG A 120 -9.63 -20.87 16.28
C ARG A 120 -9.61 -19.38 15.98
N GLY A 121 -8.76 -18.97 15.03
CA GLY A 121 -8.54 -17.57 14.71
C GLY A 121 -9.86 -16.83 14.49
N ASN A 122 -10.15 -15.84 15.33
CA ASN A 122 -10.98 -14.68 15.03
C ASN A 122 -12.37 -14.93 14.39
N ARG A 123 -12.92 -16.15 14.46
CA ARG A 123 -14.27 -16.51 14.00
C ARG A 123 -15.33 -16.32 15.09
N GLY A 124 -14.97 -15.65 16.17
CA GLY A 124 -15.86 -15.41 17.28
C GLY A 124 -15.24 -14.50 18.33
N SER A 125 -14.62 -13.37 17.95
CA SER A 125 -14.73 -12.25 18.88
C SER A 125 -16.23 -12.01 19.00
N ALA A 126 -16.82 -12.29 20.17
CA ALA A 126 -18.23 -12.07 20.41
C ALA A 126 -18.64 -10.75 19.77
N LEU A 127 -19.75 -10.77 19.02
CA LEU A 127 -20.28 -9.56 18.40
C LEU A 127 -20.40 -8.48 19.49
N ILE A 128 -20.21 -7.23 19.09
CA ILE A 128 -20.40 -6.13 20.03
C ILE A 128 -21.88 -6.17 20.46
N PRO A 129 -22.20 -6.13 21.76
CA PRO A 129 -23.58 -6.17 22.23
C PRO A 129 -24.47 -5.20 21.45
N GLU A 130 -25.62 -5.67 20.96
CA GLU A 130 -26.44 -4.92 20.02
C GLU A 130 -26.85 -3.54 20.57
N GLY A 131 -27.26 -3.46 21.83
CA GLY A 131 -27.66 -2.21 22.47
C GLY A 131 -26.55 -1.15 22.49
N GLU A 132 -25.34 -1.55 22.86
CA GLU A 132 -24.17 -0.67 22.86
C GLU A 132 -23.81 -0.23 21.44
N LEU A 133 -23.83 -1.16 20.49
CA LEU A 133 -23.48 -0.89 19.11
C LEU A 133 -24.49 0.05 18.45
N ARG A 134 -25.79 -0.17 18.67
CA ARG A 134 -26.86 0.65 18.11
C ARG A 134 -26.77 2.08 18.63
N LYS A 135 -26.57 2.26 19.94
CA LYS A 135 -26.33 3.58 20.55
C LYS A 135 -25.12 4.26 19.92
N ALA A 136 -23.98 3.57 19.84
CA ALA A 136 -22.75 4.11 19.26
C ALA A 136 -22.89 4.48 17.78
N VAL A 137 -23.66 3.73 16.99
CA VAL A 137 -23.93 4.02 15.57
C VAL A 137 -24.85 5.24 15.41
N VAL A 138 -25.88 5.38 16.24
CA VAL A 138 -26.78 6.55 16.21
C VAL A 138 -26.05 7.84 16.58
N GLU A 139 -25.17 7.80 17.59
CA GLU A 139 -24.42 8.97 18.07
C GLU A 139 -23.23 9.34 17.16
N SER A 140 -22.92 8.54 16.14
CA SER A 140 -21.74 8.70 15.30
C SER A 140 -22.05 8.86 13.82
N TYR A 141 -21.18 9.59 13.11
CA TYR A 141 -21.25 9.76 11.65
C TYR A 141 -20.10 9.03 10.91
N SER A 142 -19.34 8.20 11.62
CA SER A 142 -18.26 7.40 11.04
C SER A 142 -17.89 6.22 11.93
N LEU A 143 -17.28 5.18 11.34
CA LEU A 143 -16.72 4.06 12.11
C LEU A 143 -15.68 4.50 13.15
N ALA A 144 -14.92 5.58 12.91
CA ALA A 144 -14.01 6.11 13.92
C ALA A 144 -14.75 6.69 15.12
N GLY A 145 -15.89 7.36 14.88
CA GLY A 145 -16.81 7.80 15.93
C GLY A 145 -17.36 6.62 16.74
N VAL A 146 -17.84 5.58 16.05
CA VAL A 146 -18.34 4.35 16.69
C VAL A 146 -17.28 3.74 17.60
N MET A 147 -16.04 3.61 17.14
CA MET A 147 -14.96 3.06 17.98
C MET A 147 -14.69 3.91 19.23
N ARG A 148 -14.77 5.24 19.12
CA ARG A 148 -14.63 6.15 20.28
C ARG A 148 -15.79 6.02 21.26
N ALA A 149 -17.04 6.00 20.77
CA ALA A 149 -18.23 5.85 21.60
C ALA A 149 -18.23 4.50 22.36
N LEU A 150 -17.67 3.45 21.73
CA LEU A 150 -17.49 2.14 22.35
C LEU A 150 -16.24 2.04 23.26
N GLY A 151 -15.46 3.10 23.42
CA GLY A 151 -14.22 3.06 24.21
C GLY A 151 -13.14 2.14 23.66
N ARG A 152 -13.18 1.80 22.36
CA ARG A 152 -12.29 0.83 21.73
C ARG A 152 -11.22 1.51 20.86
N PRO A 153 -9.99 0.96 20.80
CA PRO A 153 -8.95 1.46 19.90
C PRO A 153 -9.39 1.41 18.43
N ASN A 154 -9.15 2.51 17.70
CA ASN A 154 -9.44 2.60 16.27
C ASN A 154 -8.38 1.86 15.43
N GLY A 155 -8.42 0.52 15.45
CA GLY A 155 -7.53 -0.37 14.71
C GLY A 155 -8.26 -1.27 13.72
N GLY A 156 -7.52 -1.91 12.81
CA GLY A 156 -8.09 -2.76 11.75
C GLY A 156 -8.97 -3.91 12.28
N ALA A 157 -8.51 -4.61 13.33
CA ALA A 157 -9.25 -5.70 13.95
C ALA A 157 -10.57 -5.22 14.60
N GLY A 158 -10.52 -4.10 15.33
CA GLY A 158 -11.70 -3.51 15.98
C GLY A 158 -12.73 -3.02 14.96
N ARG A 159 -12.29 -2.35 13.90
CA ARG A 159 -13.18 -1.90 12.81
C ARG A 159 -13.81 -3.07 12.07
N ALA A 160 -13.07 -4.16 11.87
CA ALA A 160 -13.62 -5.37 11.26
C ALA A 160 -14.71 -6.01 12.14
N LEU A 161 -14.49 -6.06 13.46
CA LEU A 161 -15.50 -6.52 14.42
C LEU A 161 -16.75 -5.63 14.40
N ALA A 162 -16.60 -4.30 14.43
CA ALA A 162 -17.72 -3.36 14.34
C ALA A 162 -18.54 -3.55 13.06
N LYS A 163 -17.87 -3.66 11.90
CA LYS A 163 -18.54 -3.92 10.61
C LYS A 163 -19.31 -5.24 10.61
N ARG A 164 -18.71 -6.32 11.11
CA ARG A 164 -19.39 -7.62 11.21
C ARG A 164 -20.61 -7.55 12.12
N SER A 165 -20.48 -6.87 13.27
CA SER A 165 -21.58 -6.71 14.22
C SER A 165 -22.73 -5.88 13.64
N ILE A 166 -22.42 -4.76 12.97
CA ILE A 166 -23.41 -3.92 12.27
C ILE A 166 -24.19 -4.72 11.23
N ALA A 167 -23.47 -5.51 10.42
CA ALA A 167 -24.08 -6.37 9.41
C ALA A 167 -24.95 -7.48 10.03
N ALA A 168 -24.48 -8.12 11.12
CA ALA A 168 -25.20 -9.17 11.81
C ALA A 168 -26.53 -8.70 12.41
N TYR A 169 -26.59 -7.46 12.92
CA TYR A 169 -27.81 -6.87 13.51
C TYR A 169 -28.62 -6.00 12.53
N GLY A 170 -28.21 -5.91 11.26
CA GLY A 170 -28.90 -5.10 10.26
C GLY A 170 -28.99 -3.60 10.60
N ILE A 171 -28.01 -3.06 11.33
CA ILE A 171 -28.03 -1.66 11.74
C ILE A 171 -27.68 -0.76 10.54
N SER A 172 -28.55 0.21 10.23
CA SER A 172 -28.29 1.18 9.14
C SER A 172 -27.14 2.13 9.49
N THR A 173 -26.23 2.32 8.53
CA THR A 173 -25.14 3.32 8.60
C THR A 173 -25.21 4.32 7.45
N SER A 174 -26.40 4.51 6.87
CA SER A 174 -26.61 5.39 5.71
C SER A 174 -26.24 6.85 5.97
N HIS A 175 -26.38 7.31 7.21
CA HIS A 175 -25.96 8.65 7.66
C HIS A 175 -24.44 8.80 7.83
N PHE A 176 -23.65 7.74 7.68
CA PHE A 176 -22.21 7.84 7.78
C PHE A 176 -21.64 8.55 6.56
N VAL A 177 -21.04 9.70 6.79
CA VAL A 177 -20.48 10.56 5.73
C VAL A 177 -19.15 10.05 5.19
N GLY A 178 -18.48 9.14 5.91
CA GLY A 178 -17.26 8.48 5.46
C GLY A 178 -16.17 9.46 4.96
N GLN A 179 -15.60 9.16 3.79
CA GLN A 179 -14.66 10.07 3.09
C GLN A 179 -15.37 11.23 2.37
N GLY A 180 -16.70 11.24 2.36
CA GLY A 180 -17.54 12.25 1.72
C GLY A 180 -17.89 13.45 2.59
N HIS A 181 -17.49 13.49 3.87
CA HIS A 181 -17.75 14.64 4.75
C HIS A 181 -17.24 15.98 4.17
N GLN A 182 -16.17 15.93 3.36
CA GLN A 182 -15.58 17.10 2.72
C GLN A 182 -15.95 17.20 1.23
N ARG A 183 -16.88 16.38 0.72
CA ARG A 183 -17.27 16.40 -0.68
C ARG A 183 -17.96 17.73 -0.99
N GLY A 184 -17.45 18.45 -1.99
CA GLY A 184 -17.92 19.80 -2.34
C GLY A 184 -17.30 20.93 -1.51
N ARG A 185 -16.55 20.63 -0.44
CA ARG A 185 -15.83 21.65 0.35
C ARG A 185 -14.38 21.77 -0.15
N PRO A 186 -13.90 22.98 -0.49
CA PRO A 186 -12.50 23.20 -0.79
C PRO A 186 -11.60 22.80 0.40
N SER A 187 -10.42 22.26 0.12
CA SER A 187 -9.41 22.06 1.16
C SER A 187 -9.02 23.40 1.79
N ARG A 188 -8.86 23.45 3.12
CA ARG A 188 -8.36 24.63 3.83
C ARG A 188 -7.00 25.11 3.31
N ASN A 189 -6.18 24.20 2.80
CA ASN A 189 -4.85 24.50 2.26
C ASN A 189 -4.87 24.65 0.72
N ARG A 190 -6.05 24.87 0.12
CA ARG A 190 -6.17 25.10 -1.32
C ARG A 190 -5.59 26.47 -1.66
N LYS A 191 -4.56 26.50 -2.50
CA LYS A 191 -4.03 27.73 -3.09
C LYS A 191 -5.06 28.42 -3.98
N HIS A 192 -5.15 29.74 -3.87
CA HIS A 192 -5.97 30.60 -4.74
C HIS A 192 -5.41 30.68 -6.15
N ALA A 193 -6.26 31.07 -7.12
CA ALA A 193 -5.84 31.27 -8.50
C ALA A 193 -4.66 32.25 -8.62
N SER A 194 -4.65 33.34 -7.86
CA SER A 194 -3.57 34.35 -7.85
C SER A 194 -2.20 33.79 -7.44
N GLU A 195 -2.16 32.77 -6.58
CA GLU A 195 -0.91 32.12 -6.15
C GLU A 195 -0.34 31.17 -7.22
N ILE A 196 -1.21 30.69 -8.13
CA ILE A 196 -0.87 29.73 -9.17
C ILE A 196 -0.60 30.43 -10.50
N LEU A 197 -1.44 31.40 -10.86
CA LEU A 197 -1.40 32.14 -12.11
C LEU A 197 -0.42 33.31 -12.03
N ARG A 198 0.84 32.95 -11.81
CA ARG A 198 1.96 33.89 -11.71
C ARG A 198 3.18 33.35 -12.44
N ARG A 199 4.16 34.23 -12.67
CA ARG A 199 5.46 33.80 -13.16
C ARG A 199 6.22 33.07 -12.06
N LEU A 200 6.73 31.89 -12.38
CA LEU A 200 7.59 31.10 -11.48
C LEU A 200 9.06 31.50 -11.66
N PRO A 201 9.88 31.46 -10.58
CA PRO A 201 11.32 31.66 -10.68
C PRO A 201 11.99 30.67 -11.63
N THR A 202 13.06 31.09 -12.30
CA THR A 202 13.89 30.22 -13.14
C THR A 202 14.34 28.98 -12.38
N GLY A 203 14.22 27.80 -12.99
CA GLY A 203 14.54 26.52 -12.36
C GLY A 203 13.36 25.85 -11.62
N SER A 204 12.22 26.54 -11.48
CA SER A 204 11.02 25.95 -10.88
C SER A 204 10.49 24.77 -11.71
N PRO A 205 9.88 23.75 -11.08
CA PRO A 205 9.16 22.72 -11.81
C PRO A 205 7.95 23.31 -12.54
N ARG A 206 7.60 22.72 -13.68
CA ARG A 206 6.40 23.12 -14.45
C ARG A 206 5.15 22.97 -13.59
N ALA A 207 4.28 23.98 -13.62
CA ALA A 207 2.98 23.91 -12.95
C ALA A 207 2.14 22.75 -13.52
N LYS A 208 1.46 22.01 -12.64
CA LYS A 208 0.58 20.91 -13.05
C LYS A 208 -0.62 21.47 -13.79
N THR A 209 -0.97 20.91 -14.95
CA THR A 209 -2.11 21.34 -15.78
C THR A 209 -3.43 21.36 -15.00
N ALA A 210 -3.64 20.41 -14.10
CA ALA A 210 -4.84 20.38 -13.25
C ALA A 210 -4.97 21.61 -12.34
N LEU A 211 -3.85 22.19 -11.86
CA LEU A 211 -3.86 23.41 -11.07
C LEU A 211 -4.12 24.64 -11.94
N LEU A 212 -3.52 24.70 -13.13
CA LEU A 212 -3.76 25.78 -14.09
C LEU A 212 -5.23 25.81 -14.51
N ARG A 213 -5.78 24.67 -14.97
CA ARG A 213 -7.18 24.53 -15.37
C ARG A 213 -8.12 25.02 -14.27
N ARG A 214 -7.98 24.46 -13.07
CA ARG A 214 -8.78 24.86 -11.90
C ARG A 214 -8.68 26.36 -11.59
N SER A 215 -7.50 26.95 -11.75
CA SER A 215 -7.29 28.39 -11.46
C SER A 215 -7.90 29.28 -12.55
N LEU A 216 -7.88 28.84 -13.81
CA LEU A 216 -8.58 29.51 -14.90
C LEU A 216 -10.11 29.42 -14.71
N ASP A 217 -10.61 28.26 -14.28
CA ASP A 217 -12.04 28.07 -13.96
C ASP A 217 -12.46 28.98 -12.79
N GLU A 218 -11.61 29.13 -11.78
CA GLU A 218 -11.83 30.05 -10.64
C GLU A 218 -11.91 31.53 -11.05
N LEU A 219 -11.22 31.92 -12.13
CA LEU A 219 -11.32 33.25 -12.73
C LEU A 219 -12.45 33.38 -13.78
N GLY A 220 -13.26 32.34 -13.99
CA GLY A 220 -14.35 32.37 -14.96
C GLY A 220 -13.88 32.41 -16.42
N VAL A 221 -12.67 31.91 -16.71
CA VAL A 221 -12.15 31.89 -18.08
C VAL A 221 -12.99 30.94 -18.94
N PRO A 222 -13.58 31.42 -20.05
CA PRO A 222 -14.38 30.56 -20.92
C PRO A 222 -13.58 29.34 -21.42
N TYR A 223 -14.17 28.15 -21.30
CA TYR A 223 -13.56 26.91 -21.77
C TYR A 223 -13.82 26.72 -23.27
N VAL A 224 -13.28 27.63 -24.07
CA VAL A 224 -13.35 27.66 -25.54
C VAL A 224 -11.96 27.81 -26.14
N CYS A 225 -11.76 27.31 -27.34
CA CYS A 225 -10.50 27.48 -28.06
C CYS A 225 -10.27 28.95 -28.39
N GLY A 226 -9.17 29.53 -27.91
CA GLY A 226 -8.79 30.91 -28.18
C GLY A 226 -8.38 31.20 -29.63
N ALA A 227 -8.32 30.19 -30.50
CA ALA A 227 -8.01 30.34 -31.92
C ALA A 227 -9.26 30.21 -32.82
N CYS A 228 -10.04 29.14 -32.66
CA CYS A 228 -11.20 28.87 -33.52
C CYS A 228 -12.56 28.99 -32.82
N GLY A 229 -12.59 29.28 -31.51
CA GLY A 229 -13.83 29.45 -30.75
C GLY A 229 -14.58 28.16 -30.40
N ILE A 230 -14.10 26.98 -30.83
CA ILE A 230 -14.77 25.71 -30.52
C ILE A 230 -14.88 25.49 -29.00
N SER A 231 -16.03 25.00 -28.56
CA SER A 231 -16.28 24.62 -27.16
C SER A 231 -15.68 23.25 -26.83
N ASP A 232 -16.06 22.70 -25.68
CA ASP A 232 -15.67 21.37 -25.21
C ASP A 232 -16.51 20.23 -25.78
N THR A 233 -17.23 20.47 -26.88
CA THR A 233 -18.07 19.47 -27.54
C THR A 233 -17.72 19.39 -29.02
N TRP A 234 -17.41 18.20 -29.50
CA TRP A 234 -17.17 17.88 -30.90
C TRP A 234 -17.97 16.64 -31.29
N GLN A 235 -18.85 16.77 -32.30
CA GLN A 235 -19.73 15.68 -32.75
C GLN A 235 -20.49 15.00 -31.59
N GLY A 236 -21.01 15.79 -30.65
CA GLY A 236 -21.73 15.28 -29.46
C GLY A 236 -20.86 14.59 -28.41
N LYS A 237 -19.53 14.53 -28.61
CA LYS A 237 -18.57 13.97 -27.65
C LYS A 237 -17.76 15.07 -26.98
N ARG A 238 -17.33 14.83 -25.75
CA ARG A 238 -16.50 15.78 -25.00
C ARG A 238 -15.13 15.94 -25.65
N LEU A 239 -14.79 17.16 -26.04
CA LEU A 239 -13.49 17.60 -26.51
C LEU A 239 -12.69 18.21 -25.36
N VAL A 240 -11.49 17.69 -25.12
CA VAL A 240 -10.59 18.28 -24.12
C VAL A 240 -9.78 19.38 -24.77
N LEU A 241 -9.99 20.62 -24.32
CA LEU A 241 -9.12 21.74 -24.64
C LEU A 241 -7.85 21.70 -23.77
N GLU A 242 -6.73 21.91 -24.43
CA GLU A 242 -5.38 21.94 -23.88
C GLU A 242 -5.01 23.36 -23.44
N ILE A 243 -4.13 23.49 -22.44
CA ILE A 243 -3.64 24.80 -21.99
C ILE A 243 -2.33 25.08 -22.73
N ASP A 244 -2.33 26.15 -23.51
CA ASP A 244 -1.18 26.68 -24.23
C ASP A 244 -0.65 27.94 -23.54
N HIS A 245 0.67 28.07 -23.54
CA HIS A 245 1.38 29.28 -23.12
C HIS A 245 1.67 30.09 -24.39
N ILE A 246 1.06 31.26 -24.53
CA ILE A 246 1.17 32.11 -25.73
C ILE A 246 2.64 32.41 -26.06
N SER A 247 3.45 32.70 -25.03
CA SER A 247 4.89 32.96 -25.19
C SER A 247 5.75 31.70 -25.37
N GLY A 248 5.20 30.51 -25.13
CA GLY A 248 5.94 29.25 -25.01
C GLY A 248 6.76 29.10 -23.72
N ASP A 249 6.79 30.11 -22.84
CA ASP A 249 7.47 30.03 -21.54
C ASP A 249 6.60 29.26 -20.53
N ARG A 250 6.96 28.00 -20.27
CA ARG A 250 6.29 27.11 -19.31
C ARG A 250 6.32 27.61 -17.84
N LEU A 251 7.15 28.61 -17.52
CA LEU A 251 7.21 29.21 -16.19
C LEU A 251 6.31 30.44 -16.04
N ASP A 252 5.84 31.02 -17.15
CA ASP A 252 4.95 32.17 -17.14
C ASP A 252 3.49 31.75 -17.13
N ASN A 253 2.96 31.41 -15.94
CA ASN A 253 1.57 30.98 -15.79
C ASN A 253 0.59 32.14 -15.58
N ARG A 254 1.00 33.38 -15.84
CA ARG A 254 0.10 34.54 -15.72
C ARG A 254 -1.09 34.36 -16.65
N ARG A 255 -2.28 34.80 -16.21
CA ARG A 255 -3.55 34.57 -16.92
C ARG A 255 -3.47 35.03 -18.36
N GLU A 256 -2.91 36.21 -18.61
CA GLU A 256 -2.75 36.81 -19.93
C GLU A 256 -1.87 35.99 -20.88
N ASN A 257 -0.99 35.14 -20.36
CA ASN A 257 -0.12 34.27 -21.15
C ASN A 257 -0.72 32.87 -21.38
N LEU A 258 -1.85 32.54 -20.75
CA LEU A 258 -2.50 31.25 -20.88
C LEU A 258 -3.75 31.34 -21.77
N ARG A 259 -3.93 30.34 -22.63
CA ARG A 259 -5.18 30.15 -23.40
C ARG A 259 -5.54 28.68 -23.52
N TYR A 260 -6.83 28.41 -23.70
CA TYR A 260 -7.28 27.09 -24.11
C TYR A 260 -7.18 26.94 -25.63
N LEU A 261 -6.71 25.81 -26.13
CA LEU A 261 -6.70 25.45 -27.54
C LEU A 261 -7.26 24.05 -27.74
N CYS A 262 -8.00 23.83 -28.82
CA CYS A 262 -8.34 22.48 -29.24
C CYS A 262 -7.09 21.76 -29.79
N PRO A 263 -7.04 20.42 -29.80
CA PRO A 263 -5.86 19.67 -30.25
C PRO A 263 -5.40 20.06 -31.67
N ASN A 264 -6.33 20.37 -32.57
CA ASN A 264 -6.00 20.77 -33.94
C ASN A 264 -5.34 22.16 -34.00
N CYS A 265 -5.90 23.15 -33.31
CA CYS A 265 -5.32 24.50 -33.25
C CYS A 265 -4.02 24.51 -32.45
N HIS A 266 -3.88 23.66 -31.44
CA HIS A 266 -2.65 23.57 -30.68
C HIS A 266 -1.52 22.94 -31.51
N ALA A 267 -1.83 21.93 -32.33
CA ALA A 267 -0.84 21.25 -33.17
C ALA A 267 -0.13 22.18 -34.18
N VAL A 268 -0.75 23.30 -34.55
CA VAL A 268 -0.21 24.27 -35.52
C VAL A 268 0.48 25.47 -34.86
N THR A 269 0.56 25.54 -33.52
CA THR A 269 1.28 26.64 -32.88
C THR A 269 2.78 26.51 -33.08
N SER A 270 3.48 27.65 -33.14
CA SER A 270 4.95 27.69 -33.20
C SER A 270 5.62 27.13 -31.94
N THR A 271 4.86 26.97 -30.85
CA THR A 271 5.26 26.45 -29.54
C THR A 271 4.93 24.96 -29.36
N TRP A 272 4.25 24.33 -30.33
CA TRP A 272 3.82 22.93 -30.26
C TRP A 272 5.00 21.96 -30.29
N CYS A 273 5.02 21.01 -29.35
CA CYS A 273 6.02 19.95 -29.16
C CYS A 273 7.50 20.37 -29.05
N ARG A 274 7.85 21.64 -29.31
CA ARG A 274 9.22 22.16 -29.27
C ARG A 274 9.29 23.25 -28.22
N GLY A 275 10.08 23.02 -27.16
CA GLY A 275 10.42 24.05 -26.20
C GLY A 275 11.24 25.17 -26.86
N GLY A 276 10.56 26.19 -27.40
CA GLY A 276 11.14 27.49 -27.75
C GLY A 276 11.82 27.60 -29.13
N ARG A 277 11.29 28.55 -29.93
CA ARG A 277 11.87 29.28 -31.08
C ARG A 277 12.51 28.47 -32.23
N ARG A 278 11.79 28.33 -33.35
CA ARG A 278 12.44 28.29 -34.67
C ARG A 278 13.08 29.67 -34.92
N ARG A 279 14.39 29.72 -35.15
CA ARG A 279 15.02 30.86 -35.85
C ARG A 279 14.37 30.91 -37.24
N ILE A 280 13.66 32.00 -37.52
CA ILE A 280 13.27 32.34 -38.89
C ILE A 280 14.53 32.89 -39.53
N SER A 281 15.01 32.20 -40.57
CA SER A 281 15.96 32.72 -41.56
C SER A 281 15.27 33.77 -42.43
#